data_AF-A0A251XDC6-F1
#
_entry.id   AF-A0A251XDC6-F1
#
_cell.length_a   1.000
_cell.length_b   1.000
_cell.length_c   1.000
_cell.angle_alpha   90.00
_cell.angle_beta   90.00
_cell.angle_gamma   90.00
#
_symmetry.space_group_name_H-M   'P 1'
#
loop_
_entity.id
_entity.type
_entity.pdbx_description
1 polymer ?
#
loop_
_entity_poly.entity_id
_entity_poly.type
_entity_poly.pdbx_seq_one_letter_code
_entity_poly.pdbx_strand_id
1 'polypeptide(L)'
;MLPKYRRLVEQLAQQGLLRVICGTDTLGVGINVPIRTVLFTGLTKYDGTRMRQLNAREFHQIAGRAGRAGYDTAGTVVAQAPEHETENIKMLERAGDDVKKRRKLVRKKAPEGFVSWGEPSFRKLIDAEPSA
;
A
#
# COMPACT_ATOMS: atom_id res chain seq x y z
N MET A 1 -0.42 -16.84 -13.39
CA MET A 1 -1.05 -16.32 -14.63
C MET A 1 -0.23 -16.81 -15.82
N LEU A 2 -0.87 -17.35 -16.87
CA LEU A 2 -0.13 -17.76 -18.07
C LEU A 2 0.52 -16.54 -18.74
N PRO A 3 1.73 -16.66 -19.33
CA PRO A 3 2.44 -15.54 -19.97
C PRO A 3 1.60 -14.77 -20.99
N LYS A 4 0.72 -15.46 -21.72
CA LYS A 4 -0.20 -14.84 -22.71
C LYS A 4 -1.10 -13.77 -22.10
N TYR A 5 -1.64 -14.01 -20.89
CA TYR A 5 -2.57 -13.07 -20.27
C TYR A 5 -1.83 -11.88 -19.69
N ARG A 6 -0.61 -12.07 -19.17
CA ARG A 6 0.22 -10.96 -18.70
C ARG A 6 0.52 -9.97 -19.82
N ARG A 7 0.90 -10.48 -21.00
CA ARG A 7 1.11 -9.65 -22.21
C ARG A 7 -0.16 -8.89 -22.61
N LEU A 8 -1.31 -9.54 -22.56
CA LEU A 8 -2.59 -8.89 -22.86
C LEU A 8 -2.89 -7.75 -21.87
N VAL A 9 -2.69 -7.97 -20.57
CA VAL A 9 -2.86 -6.92 -19.54
C VAL A 9 -1.89 -5.76 -19.78
N GLU A 10 -0.62 -6.04 -20.10
CA GLU A 10 0.38 -5.03 -20.47
C GLU A 10 -0.07 -4.20 -21.67
N GLN A 11 -0.55 -4.84 -22.74
CA GLN A 11 -1.04 -4.16 -23.94
C GLN A 11 -2.26 -3.28 -23.66
N LEU A 12 -3.28 -3.82 -22.99
CA LEU A 12 -4.50 -3.07 -22.68
C LEU A 12 -4.23 -1.90 -21.73
N ALA A 13 -3.30 -2.07 -20.80
CA ALA A 13 -2.90 -1.00 -19.88
C ALA A 13 -2.10 0.11 -20.57
N GLN A 14 -1.19 -0.23 -21.49
CA GLN A 14 -0.47 0.76 -22.31
C GLN A 14 -1.41 1.54 -23.23
N GLN A 15 -2.47 0.90 -23.73
CA GLN A 15 -3.54 1.56 -24.50
C GLN A 15 -4.49 2.40 -23.63
N GLY A 16 -4.33 2.39 -22.30
CA GLY A 16 -5.19 3.13 -21.37
C GLY A 16 -6.59 2.54 -21.18
N LEU A 17 -6.83 1.30 -21.64
CA LEU A 17 -8.11 0.59 -21.53
C LEU A 17 -8.32 0.00 -20.14
N LEU A 18 -7.23 -0.20 -19.38
CA LEU A 18 -7.29 -0.65 -17.99
C LEU A 18 -7.08 0.54 -17.04
N ARG A 19 -8.16 0.97 -16.38
CA ARG A 19 -8.12 2.05 -15.39
C ARG A 19 -7.54 1.61 -14.04
N VAL A 20 -7.75 0.34 -13.69
CA VAL A 20 -7.32 -0.26 -12.41
C VAL A 20 -6.67 -1.60 -12.70
N ILE A 21 -5.52 -1.84 -12.08
CA ILE A 21 -4.78 -3.10 -12.18
C ILE A 21 -4.46 -3.55 -10.76
N CYS A 22 -4.86 -4.77 -10.43
CA CYS A 22 -4.55 -5.41 -9.16
C CYS A 22 -3.50 -6.50 -9.41
N GLY A 23 -2.57 -6.66 -8.47
CA GLY A 23 -1.63 -7.78 -8.49
C GLY A 23 -0.76 -7.80 -7.25
N THR A 24 0.16 -8.75 -7.24
CA THR A 24 1.07 -8.97 -6.12
C THR A 24 2.33 -8.10 -6.24
N ASP A 25 3.22 -8.19 -5.25
CA ASP A 25 4.52 -7.50 -5.23
C ASP A 25 5.36 -7.69 -6.52
N THR A 26 5.16 -8.80 -7.23
CA THR A 26 5.77 -9.07 -8.55
C THR A 26 5.41 -8.06 -9.65
N LEU A 27 4.34 -7.27 -9.48
CA LEU A 27 4.00 -6.18 -10.40
C LEU A 27 5.10 -5.11 -10.47
N GLY A 28 5.78 -4.84 -9.35
CA GLY A 28 6.84 -3.83 -9.27
C GLY A 28 8.08 -4.15 -10.11
N VAL A 29 8.31 -5.42 -10.45
CA VAL A 29 9.48 -5.88 -11.21
C VAL A 29 9.15 -6.31 -12.64
N GLY A 30 7.90 -6.65 -12.92
CA GLY A 30 7.55 -7.37 -14.14
C GLY A 30 6.89 -6.56 -15.26
N ILE A 31 6.18 -5.49 -14.94
CA ILE A 31 5.21 -4.90 -15.86
C ILE A 31 5.63 -3.48 -16.25
N ASN A 32 5.83 -3.25 -17.55
CA ASN A 32 6.10 -1.90 -18.08
C ASN A 32 4.78 -1.19 -18.42
N VAL A 33 4.04 -0.79 -17.40
CA VAL A 33 2.76 -0.09 -17.53
C VAL A 33 2.88 1.31 -16.90
N PRO A 34 2.39 2.35 -17.59
CA PRO A 34 2.37 3.70 -17.04
C PRO A 34 1.32 3.81 -15.91
N ILE A 35 1.79 3.82 -14.65
CA ILE A 35 0.91 3.90 -13.47
C ILE A 35 0.98 5.31 -12.89
N ARG A 36 -0.17 5.98 -12.76
CA ARG A 36 -0.22 7.32 -12.12
C ARG A 36 -0.17 7.22 -10.59
N THR A 37 -0.90 6.26 -10.04
CA THR A 37 -1.10 6.09 -8.60
C THR A 37 -0.91 4.63 -8.21
N VAL A 38 -0.15 4.39 -7.13
CA VAL A 38 0.01 3.08 -6.51
C VAL A 38 -0.74 3.06 -5.18
N LEU A 39 -1.55 2.01 -4.98
CA LEU A 39 -2.23 1.74 -3.71
C LEU A 39 -1.66 0.45 -3.11
N PHE A 40 -1.06 0.56 -1.93
CA PHE A 40 -0.74 -0.58 -1.07
C PHE A 40 -1.97 -0.93 -0.23
N THR A 41 -2.51 -2.14 -0.41
CA THR A 41 -3.59 -2.67 0.45
C THR A 41 -3.08 -3.12 1.82
N GLY A 42 -1.77 -3.32 1.95
CA GLY A 42 -1.08 -3.53 3.21
C GLY A 42 0.43 -3.38 3.07
N LEU A 43 1.11 -3.12 4.18
CA LEU A 43 2.56 -2.99 4.25
C LEU A 43 3.25 -4.26 4.77
N THR A 44 2.56 -5.39 4.66
CA THR A 44 3.04 -6.71 5.06
C THR A 44 2.81 -7.73 3.96
N LYS A 45 3.68 -8.72 3.89
CA LYS A 45 3.53 -9.86 3.00
C LYS A 45 3.98 -11.16 3.66
N TYR A 46 3.58 -12.28 3.08
CA TYR A 46 4.08 -13.60 3.43
C TYR A 46 5.40 -13.85 2.69
N ASP A 47 6.46 -14.22 3.41
CA ASP A 47 7.78 -14.49 2.83
C ASP A 47 8.05 -15.98 2.52
N GLY A 48 7.03 -16.83 2.66
CA GLY A 48 7.16 -18.29 2.57
C GLY A 48 7.14 -18.97 3.93
N THR A 49 7.46 -18.24 5.01
CA THR A 49 7.51 -18.78 6.38
C THR A 49 6.61 -18.02 7.35
N ARG A 50 6.53 -16.70 7.23
CA ARG A 50 5.74 -15.85 8.12
C ARG A 50 5.24 -14.61 7.41
N MET A 51 4.23 -13.99 7.99
CA MET A 51 3.90 -12.61 7.68
C MET A 51 5.01 -11.70 8.21
N ARG A 52 5.44 -10.73 7.42
CA ARG A 52 6.39 -9.68 7.82
C ARG A 52 6.09 -8.36 7.12
N GLN A 53 6.61 -7.26 7.64
CA GLN A 53 6.56 -5.98 6.91
C GLN A 53 7.39 -6.06 5.62
N LEU A 54 7.01 -5.25 4.63
CA LEU A 54 7.81 -5.01 3.44
C LEU A 54 9.18 -4.45 3.84
N ASN A 55 10.21 -4.78 3.06
CA ASN A 55 11.50 -4.09 3.18
C ASN A 55 11.53 -2.85 2.25
N ALA A 56 12.54 -2.00 2.43
CA ALA A 56 12.69 -0.77 1.64
C ALA A 56 12.76 -1.04 0.13
N ARG A 57 13.53 -2.07 -0.29
CA ARG A 57 13.67 -2.44 -1.71
C ARG A 57 12.33 -2.83 -2.34
N GLU A 58 11.56 -3.68 -1.65
CA GLU A 58 10.24 -4.13 -2.09
C GLU A 58 9.27 -2.96 -2.21
N PHE A 59 9.28 -2.08 -1.21
CA PHE A 59 8.45 -0.87 -1.21
C PHE A 59 8.82 0.04 -2.39
N HIS A 60 10.09 0.40 -2.53
CA HIS A 60 10.57 1.32 -3.59
C HIS A 60 10.41 0.75 -4.99
N GLN A 61 10.54 -0.57 -5.19
CA GLN A 61 10.27 -1.21 -6.49
C GLN A 61 8.82 -1.07 -6.93
N ILE A 62 7.87 -1.11 -5.98
CA ILE A 62 6.44 -0.98 -6.27
C ILE A 62 6.05 0.50 -6.33
N ALA A 63 6.44 1.30 -5.34
CA ALA A 63 6.17 2.73 -5.24
C ALA A 63 6.76 3.51 -6.41
N GLY A 64 7.95 3.14 -6.89
CA GLY A 64 8.62 3.74 -8.04
C GLY A 64 7.91 3.55 -9.38
N ARG A 65 6.82 2.75 -9.42
CA ARG A 65 5.93 2.68 -10.59
C ARG A 65 4.94 3.82 -10.65
N ALA A 66 4.71 4.55 -9.56
CA ALA A 66 3.82 5.69 -9.54
C ALA A 66 4.44 6.90 -10.26
N GLY A 67 3.67 7.53 -11.12
CA GLY A 67 4.06 8.69 -11.92
C GLY A 67 4.46 8.29 -13.34
N ARG A 68 3.88 8.99 -14.33
CA ARG A 68 4.17 8.77 -15.74
C ARG A 68 5.06 9.88 -16.27
N ALA A 69 6.26 9.52 -16.70
CA ALA A 69 7.22 10.45 -17.28
C ALA A 69 6.59 11.22 -18.46
N GLY A 70 6.67 12.55 -18.42
CA GLY A 70 6.10 13.44 -19.44
C GLY A 70 4.59 13.71 -19.32
N TYR A 71 3.88 13.10 -18.37
CA TYR A 71 2.43 13.30 -18.18
C TYR A 71 2.04 13.77 -16.78
N ASP A 72 2.69 13.27 -15.73
CA ASP A 72 2.39 13.63 -14.35
C ASP A 72 3.53 14.45 -13.73
N THR A 73 3.20 15.44 -12.90
CA THR A 73 4.19 16.23 -12.15
C THR A 73 4.82 15.44 -11.00
N ALA A 74 4.06 14.49 -10.45
CA ALA A 74 4.49 13.59 -9.39
C ALA A 74 3.67 12.29 -9.43
N GLY A 75 4.28 11.19 -8.98
CA GLY A 75 3.58 9.95 -8.69
C GLY A 75 2.83 10.04 -7.35
N THR A 76 1.67 9.41 -7.26
CA THR A 76 0.93 9.31 -5.99
C THR A 76 1.05 7.90 -5.41
N VAL A 77 1.43 7.79 -4.14
CA VAL A 77 1.51 6.52 -3.43
C VAL A 77 0.63 6.59 -2.19
N VAL A 78 -0.27 5.62 -2.05
CA VAL A 78 -1.21 5.53 -0.93
C VAL A 78 -1.04 4.19 -0.27
N ALA A 79 -1.03 4.15 1.07
CA ALA A 79 -1.21 2.92 1.83
C ALA A 79 -2.58 2.97 2.51
N GLN A 80 -3.41 1.96 2.27
CA GLN A 80 -4.63 1.74 3.05
C GLN A 80 -4.24 1.54 4.51
N ALA A 81 -5.01 2.03 5.49
CA ALA A 81 -4.74 1.76 6.91
C ALA A 81 -5.34 0.40 7.33
N PRO A 82 -4.82 -0.26 8.37
CA PRO A 82 -5.46 -1.46 8.94
C PRO A 82 -6.89 -1.15 9.41
N GLU A 83 -7.77 -2.15 9.34
CA GLU A 83 -9.18 -1.97 9.70
C GLU A 83 -9.36 -1.50 11.14
N HIS A 84 -8.68 -2.13 12.10
CA HIS A 84 -8.77 -1.76 13.52
C HIS A 84 -8.27 -0.32 13.78
N GLU A 85 -7.25 0.16 13.05
CA GLU A 85 -6.81 1.55 13.13
C GLU A 85 -7.86 2.50 12.54
N THR A 86 -8.41 2.17 11.38
CA THR A 86 -9.47 2.96 10.73
C THR A 86 -10.70 3.10 11.63
N GLU A 87 -11.10 2.02 12.29
CA GLU A 87 -12.20 2.04 13.25
C GLU A 87 -11.87 2.86 14.49
N ASN A 88 -10.65 2.75 15.02
CA ASN A 88 -10.19 3.55 16.16
C ASN A 88 -10.18 5.06 15.81
N ILE A 89 -9.75 5.43 14.61
CA ILE A 89 -9.78 6.82 14.12
C ILE A 89 -11.21 7.33 14.04
N LYS A 90 -12.11 6.58 13.40
CA LYS A 90 -13.54 6.95 13.30
C LYS A 90 -14.20 7.08 14.68
N MET A 91 -13.84 6.21 15.62
CA MET A 91 -14.34 6.30 17.00
C MET A 91 -13.83 7.56 17.71
N LEU A 92 -12.55 7.91 17.50
CA LEU A 92 -11.95 9.12 18.06
C LEU A 92 -12.58 10.39 17.46
N GLU A 93 -12.77 10.44 16.14
CA GLU A 93 -13.44 11.54 15.45
C GLU A 93 -14.86 11.75 15.98
N ARG A 94 -15.62 10.67 16.17
CA ARG A 94 -16.98 10.71 16.75
C ARG A 94 -17.01 11.22 18.19
N ALA A 95 -15.95 11.00 18.97
CA ALA A 95 -15.87 11.53 20.32
C ALA A 95 -15.65 13.05 20.35
N GLY A 96 -15.22 13.67 19.24
CA GLY A 96 -14.94 15.11 19.16
C GLY A 96 -13.93 15.52 20.22
N ASP A 97 -14.08 16.74 20.79
CA ASP A 97 -13.21 17.28 21.83
C ASP A 97 -13.64 16.96 23.27
N ASP A 98 -14.65 16.10 23.45
CA ASP A 98 -15.11 15.70 24.77
C ASP A 98 -14.08 14.79 25.46
N VAL A 99 -13.34 15.38 26.40
CA VAL A 99 -12.30 14.71 27.19
C VAL A 99 -12.82 13.47 27.92
N LYS A 100 -14.08 13.48 28.41
CA LYS A 100 -14.66 12.33 29.11
C LYS A 100 -14.96 11.20 28.15
N LYS A 101 -15.47 11.49 26.95
CA LYS A 101 -15.69 10.48 25.90
C LYS A 101 -14.37 9.91 25.39
N ARG A 102 -13.35 10.75 25.17
CA ARG A 102 -12.00 10.32 24.76
C ARG A 102 -11.35 9.37 25.78
N ARG A 103 -11.50 9.62 27.08
CA ARG A 103 -10.95 8.75 28.14
C ARG A 103 -11.66 7.40 28.24
N LYS A 104 -12.94 7.32 27.87
CA LYS A 104 -13.73 6.07 27.91
C LYS A 104 -13.61 5.22 26.64
N LEU A 105 -12.92 5.72 25.61
CA LEU A 105 -12.77 5.01 24.35
C LEU A 105 -11.87 3.78 24.52
N VAL A 106 -12.47 2.60 24.30
CA VAL A 106 -11.72 1.34 24.23
C VAL A 106 -11.29 1.13 22.78
N ARG A 107 -9.99 1.23 22.53
CA ARG A 107 -9.43 0.96 21.20
C ARG A 107 -9.58 -0.52 20.86
N LYS A 108 -10.02 -0.80 19.64
CA LYS A 108 -9.95 -2.13 19.06
C LYS A 108 -8.49 -2.53 18.90
N LYS A 109 -8.19 -3.75 19.35
CA LYS A 109 -6.86 -4.35 19.24
C LYS A 109 -6.66 -4.92 17.84
N ALA A 110 -5.41 -5.03 17.42
CA ALA A 110 -5.06 -5.79 16.23
C ALA A 110 -5.51 -7.26 16.39
N PRO A 111 -5.95 -7.92 15.30
CA PRO A 111 -6.25 -9.34 15.32
C PRO A 111 -5.05 -10.19 15.77
N GLU A 112 -5.32 -11.38 16.30
CA GLU A 112 -4.25 -12.30 16.69
C GLU A 112 -3.40 -12.70 15.48
N GLY A 113 -2.08 -12.75 15.65
CA GLY A 113 -1.14 -13.03 14.56
C GLY A 113 -0.95 -11.88 13.55
N PHE A 114 -1.61 -10.73 13.74
CA PHE A 114 -1.43 -9.56 12.88
C PHE A 114 -0.04 -8.96 13.07
N VAL A 115 0.72 -8.87 11.98
CA VAL A 115 1.96 -8.11 11.97
C VAL A 115 1.59 -6.64 11.93
N SER A 116 1.82 -5.93 13.04
CA SER A 116 1.48 -4.51 13.15
C SER A 116 2.19 -3.69 12.08
N TRP A 117 1.45 -2.82 11.40
CA TRP A 117 1.93 -1.76 10.52
C TRP A 117 0.91 -0.63 10.52
N GLY A 118 1.35 0.57 10.20
CA GLY A 118 0.51 1.78 10.15
C GLY A 118 1.33 2.94 9.59
N GLU A 119 0.92 4.17 9.90
CA GLU A 119 1.63 5.37 9.45
C GLU A 119 3.14 5.38 9.80
N PRO A 120 3.59 4.94 11.00
CA PRO A 120 5.01 4.89 11.31
C PRO A 120 5.80 3.93 10.39
N SER A 121 5.23 2.77 10.08
CA SER A 121 5.83 1.82 9.13
C SER A 121 5.91 2.42 7.73
N PHE A 122 4.85 3.13 7.30
CA PHE A 122 4.81 3.76 5.98
C PHE A 122 5.89 4.84 5.85
N ARG A 123 5.99 5.75 6.83
CA ARG A 123 7.02 6.80 6.85
C ARG A 123 8.42 6.20 6.85
N LYS A 124 8.67 5.19 7.68
CA LYS A 124 9.94 4.48 7.71
C LYS A 124 10.32 3.88 6.34
N LEU A 125 9.36 3.35 5.58
CA LEU A 125 9.62 2.81 4.25
C LEU A 125 9.92 3.90 3.22
N ILE A 126 9.27 5.07 3.33
CA ILE A 126 9.53 6.24 2.48
C ILE A 126 10.95 6.76 2.73
N ASP A 127 11.34 6.92 3.99
CA ASP A 127 12.62 7.52 4.40
C ASP A 127 13.81 6.56 4.28
N ALA A 128 13.56 5.27 4.10
CA ALA A 128 14.62 4.28 4.00
C ALA A 128 15.38 4.42 2.67
N GLU A 129 16.70 4.39 2.72
CA GLU A 129 17.51 4.32 1.51
C GLU A 129 17.21 3.03 0.73
N PRO A 130 17.07 3.09 -0.61
CA PRO A 130 17.04 1.90 -1.44
C PRO A 130 18.40 1.20 -1.29
N SER A 131 18.46 0.16 -0.46
CA SER A 131 19.66 -0.67 -0.34
C SER A 131 20.14 -1.10 -1.73
N ALA A 132 21.39 -0.78 -2.06
CA ALA A 132 22.06 -1.06 -3.33
C ALA A 132 21.93 -2.54 -3.78
#